data_AF-A0A147BI94-F1
#
_entry.id   AF-A0A147BI94-F1
#
_cell.length_a   1.000
_cell.length_b   1.000
_cell.length_c   1.000
_cell.angle_alpha   90.00
_cell.angle_beta   90.00
_cell.angle_gamma   90.00
#
_symmetry.space_group_name_H-M   'P 1'
#
loop_
_entity.id
_entity.type
_entity.pdbx_description
1 polymer ?
#
loop_
_entity_poly.entity_id
_entity_poly.type
_entity_poly.pdbx_seq_one_letter_code
_entity_poly.pdbx_strand_id
1 'polypeptide(L)'
;DSLPESCIRCNVFYTDYVVLSSAAAAELENQTRGTTNALWRESRQLRVTASNVGKVPKMAATSHEKTVVLLTSGTFRGNAATRRGQHFEPIARTQFGRETGLRVSLCGTVVCAQLPWISATPDGVIESHNAILEIKCPDTDDCWPLIEGGTYEVKKSEDGTFFLDADRDRGFYSQVQY
;
A
#
# COMPACT_ATOMS: atom_id res chain seq x y z
N ASP A 1 20.94 3.76 12.70
CA ASP A 1 20.08 2.69 12.15
C ASP A 1 20.86 1.68 11.32
N SER A 2 21.89 1.07 11.90
CA SER A 2 22.47 -0.17 11.37
C SER A 2 21.63 -1.35 11.90
N LEU A 3 21.35 -2.33 11.05
CA LEU A 3 21.09 -3.70 11.50
C LEU A 3 22.16 -4.04 12.55
N PRO A 4 21.86 -4.82 13.61
CA PRO A 4 22.83 -5.04 14.68
C PRO A 4 24.18 -5.39 14.04
N GLU A 5 25.16 -4.51 14.21
CA GLU A 5 26.42 -4.51 13.44
C GLU A 5 27.14 -5.86 13.52
N SER A 6 26.77 -6.66 14.53
CA SER A 6 27.20 -8.02 14.78
C SER A 6 26.81 -9.05 13.71
N CYS A 7 25.82 -8.82 12.84
CA CYS A 7 25.41 -9.81 11.83
C CYS A 7 25.89 -9.48 10.41
N ILE A 8 27.08 -9.97 10.04
CA ILE A 8 27.65 -9.80 8.69
C ILE A 8 26.69 -10.29 7.60
N ARG A 9 26.10 -11.48 7.77
CA ARG A 9 25.16 -12.05 6.78
C ARG A 9 23.92 -11.17 6.57
N CYS A 10 23.42 -10.56 7.64
CA CYS A 10 22.25 -9.68 7.58
C CYS A 10 22.58 -8.39 6.80
N ASN A 11 23.77 -7.81 7.06
CA ASN A 11 24.23 -6.61 6.35
C ASN A 11 24.46 -6.87 4.85
N VAL A 12 25.05 -8.01 4.50
CA VAL A 12 25.21 -8.43 3.09
C VAL A 12 23.85 -8.60 2.45
N PHE A 13 22.93 -9.34 3.06
CA PHE A 13 21.58 -9.53 2.52
C PHE A 13 20.85 -8.20 2.29
N TYR A 14 20.92 -7.30 3.28
CA TYR A 14 20.28 -5.99 3.17
C TYR A 14 20.85 -5.16 2.02
N THR A 15 22.18 -5.11 1.92
CA THR A 15 22.88 -4.34 0.89
C THR A 15 22.64 -4.91 -0.51
N ASP A 16 22.63 -6.24 -0.65
CA ASP A 16 22.56 -6.91 -1.95
C ASP A 16 21.14 -7.05 -2.49
N TYR A 17 20.13 -7.17 -1.60
CA TYR A 17 18.76 -7.49 -2.02
C TYR A 17 17.70 -6.45 -1.62
N VAL A 18 17.91 -5.70 -0.53
CA VAL A 18 16.89 -4.75 -0.03
C VAL A 18 17.17 -3.34 -0.57
N VAL A 19 18.41 -2.88 -0.48
CA VAL A 19 18.84 -1.58 -0.98
C VAL A 19 18.81 -1.58 -2.51
N LEU A 20 18.18 -0.57 -3.10
CA LEU A 20 18.15 -0.37 -4.55
C LEU A 20 18.73 0.99 -4.90
N SER A 21 19.48 1.05 -6.01
CA SER A 21 19.81 2.33 -6.64
C SER A 21 18.54 2.97 -7.21
N SER A 22 18.56 4.29 -7.45
CA SER A 22 17.41 4.98 -8.05
C SER A 22 17.02 4.40 -9.41
N ALA A 23 17.99 3.96 -10.21
CA ALA A 23 17.73 3.30 -11.49
C ALA A 23 17.07 1.92 -11.31
N ALA A 24 17.54 1.12 -10.35
CA ALA A 24 16.94 -0.19 -10.06
C ALA A 24 15.53 -0.07 -9.48
N ALA A 25 15.28 0.94 -8.63
CA ALA A 25 13.96 1.22 -8.08
C ALA A 25 12.97 1.67 -9.18
N ALA A 26 13.41 2.53 -10.11
CA ALA A 26 12.60 2.94 -11.26
C ALA A 26 12.27 1.76 -12.19
N GLU A 27 13.24 0.89 -12.43
CA GLU A 27 13.03 -0.31 -13.25
C GLU A 27 12.08 -1.30 -12.57
N LEU A 28 12.20 -1.49 -11.25
CA LEU A 28 11.27 -2.31 -10.47
C LEU A 28 9.84 -1.77 -10.58
N GLU A 29 9.62 -0.47 -10.40
CA GLU A 29 8.30 0.14 -10.55
C GLU A 29 7.76 -0.10 -11.98
N ASN A 30 8.57 0.15 -13.00
CA ASN A 30 8.17 -0.02 -14.39
C ASN A 30 7.78 -1.48 -14.73
N GLN A 31 8.56 -2.47 -14.30
CA GLN A 31 8.30 -3.90 -14.56
C GLN A 31 7.13 -4.48 -13.75
N THR A 32 6.71 -3.80 -12.69
CA THR A 32 5.63 -4.26 -11.81
C THR A 32 4.34 -3.46 -11.96
N ARG A 33 4.33 -2.45 -12.84
CA ARG A 33 3.16 -1.59 -13.09
C ARG A 33 1.97 -2.40 -13.60
N GLY A 34 0.85 -2.28 -12.91
CA GLY A 34 -0.42 -2.91 -13.31
C GLY A 34 -0.39 -4.45 -13.36
N THR A 35 0.55 -5.09 -12.67
CA THR A 35 0.69 -6.55 -12.67
C THR A 35 1.03 -7.09 -11.28
N THR A 36 0.71 -8.36 -11.06
CA THR A 36 1.03 -9.10 -9.83
C THR A 36 2.00 -10.25 -10.11
N ASN A 37 2.95 -10.01 -11.03
CA ASN A 37 3.95 -10.97 -11.50
C ASN A 37 4.92 -11.44 -10.39
N ALA A 38 5.85 -12.34 -10.73
CA ALA A 38 6.82 -12.89 -9.76
C ALA A 38 7.67 -11.79 -9.11
N LEU A 39 8.18 -10.85 -9.91
CA LEU A 39 8.97 -9.73 -9.42
C LEU A 39 8.21 -8.88 -8.40
N TRP A 40 6.94 -8.57 -8.66
CA TRP A 40 6.08 -7.86 -7.70
C TRP A 40 5.94 -8.63 -6.38
N ARG A 41 5.73 -9.96 -6.45
CA ARG A 41 5.62 -10.79 -5.24
C ARG A 41 6.92 -10.86 -4.45
N GLU A 42 8.05 -11.07 -5.13
CA GLU A 42 9.38 -11.14 -4.51
C GLU A 42 9.76 -9.81 -3.86
N SER A 43 9.54 -8.69 -4.57
CA SER A 43 9.81 -7.36 -4.04
C SER A 43 9.07 -7.08 -2.72
N ARG A 44 7.83 -7.56 -2.61
CA ARG A 44 7.01 -7.44 -1.39
C ARG A 44 7.48 -8.33 -0.25
N GLN A 45 8.13 -9.47 -0.52
CA GLN A 45 8.69 -10.33 0.54
C GLN A 45 9.92 -9.70 1.20
N LEU A 46 10.61 -8.81 0.50
CA LEU A 46 11.79 -8.10 0.98
C LEU A 46 11.45 -6.85 1.79
N ARG A 47 10.16 -6.45 1.85
CA ARG A 47 9.75 -5.11 2.29
C ARG A 47 8.48 -5.13 3.13
N VAL A 48 8.38 -4.18 4.06
CA VAL A 48 7.12 -3.80 4.67
C VAL A 48 6.35 -2.97 3.65
N THR A 49 5.23 -3.52 3.16
CA THR A 49 4.38 -2.82 2.19
C THR A 49 3.36 -1.93 2.91
N ALA A 50 2.95 -0.82 2.30
CA ALA A 50 1.85 0.05 2.76
C ALA A 50 0.63 -0.74 3.30
N SER A 51 0.13 -1.70 2.52
CA SER A 51 -1.02 -2.55 2.88
C SER A 51 -0.80 -3.49 4.09
N ASN A 52 0.42 -3.56 4.60
CA ASN A 52 0.82 -4.42 5.70
C ASN A 52 1.41 -3.62 6.88
N VAL A 53 1.59 -2.31 6.77
CA VAL A 53 2.23 -1.50 7.83
C VAL A 53 1.45 -1.58 9.14
N GLY A 54 0.11 -1.62 9.08
CA GLY A 54 -0.74 -1.80 10.27
C GLY A 54 -0.56 -3.13 11.00
N LYS A 55 0.11 -4.12 10.37
CA LYS A 55 0.43 -5.43 10.98
C LYS A 55 1.77 -5.42 11.71
N VAL A 56 2.57 -4.37 11.55
CA VAL A 56 3.82 -4.20 12.28
C VAL A 56 3.50 -3.88 13.73
N PRO A 57 4.05 -4.64 14.71
CA PRO A 57 3.79 -4.39 16.11
C PRO A 57 4.18 -2.97 16.52
N LYS A 58 3.25 -2.26 17.16
CA LYS A 58 3.47 -0.91 17.69
C LYS A 58 3.96 -0.91 19.15
N MET A 59 3.76 -2.02 19.86
CA MET A 59 4.12 -2.17 21.27
C MET A 59 5.37 -3.04 21.42
N ALA A 60 6.34 -2.58 22.23
CA ALA A 60 7.61 -3.29 22.44
C ALA A 60 7.45 -4.72 22.99
N ALA A 61 6.38 -4.99 23.74
CA ALA A 61 6.10 -6.31 24.32
C ALA A 61 5.54 -7.33 23.30
N THR A 62 5.14 -6.89 22.11
CA THR A 62 4.60 -7.79 21.07
C THR A 62 5.73 -8.39 20.24
N SER A 63 5.81 -9.72 20.19
CA SER A 63 6.82 -10.41 19.38
C SER A 63 6.66 -10.09 17.88
N HIS A 64 7.79 -9.76 17.25
CA HIS A 64 7.89 -9.45 15.83
C HIS A 64 7.92 -10.71 14.94
N GLU A 65 8.24 -11.88 15.49
CA GLU A 65 8.45 -13.12 14.71
C GLU A 65 7.23 -13.50 13.87
N LYS A 66 6.04 -13.42 14.47
CA LYS A 66 4.77 -13.71 13.77
C LYS A 66 4.53 -12.74 12.62
N THR A 67 4.84 -11.47 12.82
CA THR A 67 4.73 -10.47 11.76
C THR A 67 5.72 -10.73 10.65
N VAL A 68 6.98 -11.06 10.96
CA VAL A 68 7.98 -11.40 9.94
C VAL A 68 7.49 -12.57 9.08
N VAL A 69 7.06 -13.67 9.70
CA VAL A 69 6.51 -14.84 8.97
C VAL A 69 5.30 -14.46 8.13
N LEU A 70 4.41 -13.61 8.64
CA LEU A 70 3.24 -13.14 7.91
C LEU A 70 3.60 -12.29 6.67
N LEU A 71 4.64 -11.45 6.78
CA LEU A 71 5.10 -10.57 5.71
C LEU A 71 5.87 -11.35 4.64
N THR A 72 6.77 -12.25 5.03
CA THR A 72 7.65 -12.96 4.10
C THR A 72 7.01 -14.21 3.50
N SER A 73 6.09 -14.84 4.23
CA SER A 73 5.59 -16.19 3.91
C SER A 73 4.06 -16.27 3.95
N GLY A 74 3.38 -15.14 3.76
CA GLY A 74 1.92 -15.05 3.80
C GLY A 74 1.23 -16.06 2.85
N THR A 75 0.28 -16.82 3.39
CA THR A 75 -0.47 -17.84 2.63
C THR A 75 -1.81 -17.34 2.09
N PHE A 76 -2.15 -16.07 2.31
CA PHE A 76 -3.41 -15.49 1.87
C PHE A 76 -3.60 -15.65 0.34
N ARG A 77 -4.75 -16.18 -0.07
CA ARG A 77 -5.11 -16.45 -1.48
C ARG A 77 -6.26 -15.57 -1.98
N GLY A 78 -6.66 -14.55 -1.22
CA GLY A 78 -7.84 -13.74 -1.52
C GLY A 78 -9.10 -14.20 -0.81
N ASN A 79 -10.03 -13.27 -0.63
CA ASN A 79 -11.40 -13.48 -0.19
C ASN A 79 -12.38 -12.74 -1.14
N ALA A 80 -13.68 -12.76 -0.84
CA ALA A 80 -14.70 -12.09 -1.65
C ALA A 80 -14.43 -10.59 -1.80
N ALA A 81 -14.08 -9.90 -0.71
CA ALA A 81 -13.78 -8.47 -0.72
C ALA A 81 -12.57 -8.14 -1.61
N THR A 82 -11.49 -8.93 -1.56
CA THR A 82 -10.33 -8.68 -2.43
C THR A 82 -10.63 -8.95 -3.90
N ARG A 83 -11.47 -9.95 -4.22
CA ARG A 83 -11.88 -10.20 -5.60
C ARG A 83 -12.77 -9.08 -6.13
N ARG A 84 -13.68 -8.56 -5.29
CA ARG A 84 -14.50 -7.38 -5.60
C ARG A 84 -13.61 -6.17 -5.89
N GLY A 85 -12.66 -5.87 -5.00
CA GLY A 85 -11.68 -4.80 -5.20
C GLY A 85 -10.94 -4.92 -6.53
N GLN A 86 -10.33 -6.09 -6.81
CA GLN A 86 -9.63 -6.35 -8.07
C GLN A 86 -10.49 -6.16 -9.32
N HIS A 87 -11.78 -6.50 -9.23
CA HIS A 87 -12.72 -6.36 -10.34
C HIS A 87 -13.14 -4.90 -10.58
N PHE A 88 -13.47 -4.17 -9.51
CA PHE A 88 -14.05 -2.84 -9.62
C PHE A 88 -13.05 -1.68 -9.59
N GLU A 89 -11.83 -1.89 -9.09
CA GLU A 89 -10.81 -0.83 -9.04
C GLU A 89 -10.51 -0.20 -10.42
N PRO A 90 -10.32 -0.98 -11.52
CA PRO A 90 -10.12 -0.37 -12.85
C PRO A 90 -11.34 0.42 -13.34
N ILE A 91 -12.55 -0.01 -12.97
CA ILE A 91 -13.80 0.64 -13.34
C ILE A 91 -13.91 1.98 -12.60
N ALA A 92 -13.70 1.97 -11.28
CA ALA A 92 -13.71 3.15 -10.42
C ALA A 92 -12.66 4.17 -10.86
N ARG A 93 -11.44 3.74 -11.17
CA ARG A 93 -10.37 4.61 -11.69
C ARG A 93 -10.75 5.27 -13.01
N THR A 94 -11.37 4.51 -13.91
CA THR A 94 -11.84 5.03 -15.21
C THR A 94 -12.95 6.07 -15.01
N GLN A 95 -13.89 5.79 -14.12
CA GLN A 95 -14.99 6.69 -13.79
C GLN A 95 -14.46 7.99 -13.16
N PHE A 96 -13.56 7.90 -12.18
CA PHE A 96 -12.89 9.04 -11.56
C PHE A 96 -12.22 9.94 -12.61
N GLY A 97 -11.44 9.36 -13.53
CA GLY A 97 -10.79 10.13 -14.59
C GLY A 97 -11.77 10.83 -15.54
N ARG A 98 -12.91 10.18 -15.85
CA ARG A 98 -13.97 10.77 -16.68
C ARG A 98 -14.68 11.94 -15.99
N GLU A 99 -15.01 11.79 -14.72
CA GLU A 99 -15.77 12.78 -13.95
C GLU A 99 -14.92 14.00 -13.60
N THR A 100 -13.64 13.79 -13.28
CA THR A 100 -12.74 14.87 -12.86
C THR A 100 -11.95 15.49 -14.00
N GLY A 101 -11.85 14.80 -15.15
CA GLY A 101 -10.94 15.16 -16.24
C GLY A 101 -9.46 14.94 -15.91
N LEU A 102 -9.14 14.35 -14.75
CA LEU A 102 -7.77 14.10 -14.31
C LEU A 102 -7.21 12.84 -14.97
N ARG A 103 -5.96 12.93 -15.43
CA ARG A 103 -5.22 11.77 -15.92
C ARG A 103 -4.63 11.01 -14.74
N VAL A 104 -5.02 9.74 -14.62
CA VAL A 104 -4.49 8.81 -13.63
C VAL A 104 -3.54 7.82 -14.31
N SER A 105 -2.30 7.79 -13.86
CA SER A 105 -1.29 6.81 -14.27
C SER A 105 -1.29 5.63 -13.31
N LEU A 106 -1.14 4.40 -13.83
CA LEU A 106 -0.89 3.23 -13.00
C LEU A 106 0.51 3.29 -12.40
N CYS A 107 0.67 2.67 -11.25
CA CYS A 107 1.95 2.56 -10.56
C CYS A 107 2.33 1.08 -10.34
N GLY A 108 3.63 0.79 -10.37
CA GLY A 108 4.19 -0.45 -9.84
C GLY A 108 4.63 -0.31 -8.39
N THR A 109 5.56 -1.16 -7.98
CA THR A 109 6.16 -1.09 -6.65
C THR A 109 7.11 0.11 -6.55
N VAL A 110 6.73 1.09 -5.74
CA VAL A 110 7.56 2.25 -5.38
C VAL A 110 8.28 1.94 -4.08
N VAL A 111 9.60 2.08 -4.09
CA VAL A 111 10.45 1.84 -2.91
C VAL A 111 10.87 3.17 -2.30
N CYS A 112 10.78 3.30 -0.98
CA CYS A 112 11.23 4.50 -0.29
C CYS A 112 12.76 4.62 -0.40
N ALA A 113 13.25 5.73 -0.93
CA ALA A 113 14.69 5.94 -1.14
C ALA A 113 15.49 6.00 0.16
N GLN A 114 14.90 6.55 1.23
CA GLN A 114 15.52 6.67 2.54
C GLN A 114 15.43 5.36 3.34
N LEU A 115 14.34 4.61 3.16
CA LEU A 115 14.04 3.38 3.88
C LEU A 115 13.66 2.28 2.87
N PRO A 116 14.64 1.67 2.17
CA PRO A 116 14.37 0.77 1.05
C PRO A 116 13.69 -0.56 1.43
N TRP A 117 13.55 -0.81 2.74
CA TRP A 117 12.72 -1.88 3.31
C TRP A 117 11.23 -1.51 3.40
N ILE A 118 10.82 -0.30 3.00
CA ILE A 118 9.43 0.15 2.86
C ILE A 118 9.08 0.29 1.38
N SER A 119 7.86 -0.12 1.01
CA SER A 119 7.33 0.11 -0.35
C SER A 119 5.81 0.28 -0.38
N ALA A 120 5.33 0.91 -1.45
CA ALA A 120 3.91 1.06 -1.75
C ALA A 120 3.61 0.66 -3.20
N THR A 121 2.33 0.45 -3.50
CA THR A 121 1.82 0.29 -4.87
C THR A 121 0.50 1.03 -4.93
N PRO A 122 0.51 2.37 -5.11
CA PRO A 122 -0.71 3.16 -5.19
C PRO A 122 -1.61 2.72 -6.34
N ASP A 123 -2.93 2.82 -6.16
CA ASP A 123 -3.90 2.46 -7.20
C ASP A 123 -3.85 3.42 -8.41
N GLY A 124 -3.32 4.63 -8.19
CA GLY A 124 -2.96 5.55 -9.26
C GLY A 124 -2.14 6.74 -8.79
N VAL A 125 -1.54 7.44 -9.75
CA VAL A 125 -0.80 8.69 -9.56
C VAL A 125 -1.38 9.77 -10.46
N ILE A 126 -1.57 10.96 -9.90
CA ILE A 126 -2.06 12.16 -10.58
C ILE A 126 -0.92 13.18 -10.60
N GLU A 127 -0.06 13.09 -11.59
CA GLU A 127 1.17 13.89 -11.69
C GLU A 127 0.88 15.40 -11.68
N SER A 128 -0.19 15.83 -12.36
CA SER A 128 -0.57 17.25 -12.45
C SER A 128 -0.93 17.87 -11.09
N HIS A 129 -1.21 17.05 -10.08
CA HIS A 129 -1.61 17.49 -8.75
C HIS A 129 -0.64 17.03 -7.66
N ASN A 130 0.45 16.36 -8.02
CA ASN A 130 1.35 15.71 -7.07
C ASN A 130 0.58 14.86 -6.02
N ALA A 131 -0.39 14.09 -6.50
CA ALA A 131 -1.31 13.35 -5.66
C ALA A 131 -1.34 11.86 -6.03
N ILE A 132 -1.68 11.02 -5.05
CA ILE A 132 -1.97 9.61 -5.25
C ILE A 132 -3.48 9.38 -5.23
N LEU A 133 -3.91 8.31 -5.90
CA LEU A 133 -5.26 7.80 -5.85
C LEU A 133 -5.23 6.44 -5.15
N GLU A 134 -6.07 6.30 -4.12
CA GLU A 134 -6.33 5.04 -3.41
C GLU A 134 -7.83 4.76 -3.50
N ILE A 135 -8.20 3.58 -3.98
CA ILE A 135 -9.58 3.20 -4.30
C ILE A 135 -10.01 2.08 -3.36
N LYS A 136 -11.19 2.21 -2.77
CA LYS A 136 -11.83 1.15 -1.99
C LYS A 136 -13.17 0.81 -2.60
N CYS A 137 -13.38 -0.49 -2.84
CA CYS A 137 -14.63 -1.03 -3.36
C CYS A 137 -15.28 -1.93 -2.29
N PRO A 138 -15.96 -1.35 -1.27
CA PRO A 138 -16.67 -2.14 -0.26
C PRO A 138 -17.78 -2.98 -0.90
N ASP A 139 -18.28 -3.98 -0.18
CA ASP A 139 -19.34 -4.88 -0.64
C ASP A 139 -20.73 -4.23 -0.56
N THR A 140 -20.86 -3.09 -1.23
CA THR A 140 -22.08 -2.32 -1.42
C THR A 140 -21.98 -1.58 -2.74
N ASP A 141 -23.13 -1.29 -3.35
CA ASP A 141 -23.23 -0.47 -4.56
C ASP A 141 -23.46 1.01 -4.21
N ASP A 142 -23.84 1.30 -2.96
CA ASP A 142 -23.96 2.65 -2.41
C ASP A 142 -23.08 2.80 -1.17
N CYS A 143 -22.08 3.68 -1.26
CA CYS A 143 -21.13 3.97 -0.19
C CYS A 143 -21.65 5.03 0.79
N TRP A 144 -22.69 5.80 0.45
CA TRP A 144 -23.19 6.87 1.32
C TRP A 144 -23.65 6.37 2.69
N PRO A 145 -24.43 5.27 2.79
CA PRO A 145 -24.82 4.73 4.10
C PRO A 145 -23.63 4.30 4.97
N LEU A 146 -22.52 3.85 4.37
CA LEU A 146 -21.31 3.49 5.11
C LEU A 146 -20.63 4.73 5.71
N ILE A 147 -20.54 5.81 4.93
CA ILE A 147 -19.94 7.07 5.34
C ILE A 147 -20.81 7.75 6.41
N GLU A 148 -22.12 7.85 6.18
CA GLU A 148 -23.09 8.45 7.11
C GLU A 148 -23.22 7.66 8.41
N GLY A 149 -23.14 6.32 8.33
CA GLY A 149 -23.16 5.44 9.49
C GLY A 149 -21.98 5.63 10.45
N GLY A 150 -20.95 6.40 10.06
CA GLY A 150 -19.89 6.83 10.97
C GLY A 150 -18.95 5.72 11.46
N THR A 151 -19.06 4.50 10.93
CA THR A 151 -18.16 3.37 11.27
C THR A 151 -17.11 3.08 10.20
N TYR A 152 -17.32 3.60 8.98
CA TYR A 152 -16.36 3.54 7.88
C TYR A 152 -15.20 4.53 8.10
N GLU A 153 -14.01 4.25 7.57
CA GLU A 153 -12.80 5.09 7.79
C GLU A 153 -12.87 6.45 7.09
N VAL A 154 -13.60 6.54 5.97
CA VAL A 154 -13.86 7.81 5.29
C VAL A 154 -14.93 8.58 6.07
N LYS A 155 -14.59 9.79 6.51
CA LYS A 155 -15.45 10.72 7.24
C LYS A 155 -15.71 11.97 6.44
N LYS A 156 -16.81 12.65 6.77
CA LYS A 156 -17.15 13.97 6.26
C LYS A 156 -17.02 14.99 7.40
N SER A 157 -16.26 16.05 7.20
CA SER A 157 -16.19 17.18 8.12
C SER A 157 -17.38 18.13 7.95
N GLU A 158 -17.51 19.08 8.87
CA GLU A 158 -18.61 20.07 8.86
C GLU A 158 -18.61 20.95 7.60
N ASP A 159 -17.44 21.25 7.04
CA ASP A 159 -17.26 21.99 5.79
C ASP A 159 -17.57 21.16 4.53
N GLY A 160 -17.90 19.88 4.71
CA GLY A 160 -18.23 18.95 3.64
C GLY A 160 -17.05 18.27 2.96
N THR A 161 -15.81 18.52 3.42
CA THR A 161 -14.63 17.79 2.93
C THR A 161 -14.57 16.36 3.48
N PHE A 162 -13.85 15.49 2.79
CA PHE A 162 -13.70 14.09 3.19
C PHE A 162 -12.27 13.81 3.65
N PHE A 163 -12.13 13.01 4.71
CA PHE A 163 -10.83 12.63 5.25
C PHE A 163 -10.85 11.20 5.79
N LEU A 164 -9.65 10.63 5.98
CA LEU A 164 -9.46 9.34 6.64
C LEU A 164 -9.26 9.56 8.15
N ASP A 165 -10.08 8.89 8.97
CA ASP A 165 -10.00 8.97 10.44
C ASP A 165 -8.75 8.26 10.98
N ALA A 166 -7.75 9.04 11.40
CA ALA A 166 -6.50 8.51 11.95
C ALA A 166 -6.67 7.83 13.32
N ASP A 167 -7.64 8.29 14.13
CA ASP A 167 -7.88 7.74 15.46
C ASP A 167 -8.56 6.36 15.40
N ARG A 168 -9.28 6.10 14.30
CA ARG A 168 -9.93 4.82 14.00
C ARG A 168 -9.37 4.16 12.76
N ASP A 169 -8.06 4.23 12.58
CA ASP A 169 -7.35 3.53 11.51
C ASP A 169 -7.66 2.02 11.57
N ARG A 170 -8.42 1.54 10.58
CA ARG A 170 -8.66 0.10 10.35
C ARG A 170 -7.80 -0.41 9.19
N GLY A 171 -6.86 0.41 8.72
CA GLY A 171 -5.85 0.09 7.74
C GLY A 171 -5.82 1.06 6.58
N PHE A 172 -6.87 1.83 6.30
CA PHE A 172 -6.85 2.75 5.15
C PHE A 172 -5.97 3.96 5.41
N TYR A 173 -6.10 4.58 6.59
CA TYR A 173 -5.26 5.74 6.94
C TYR A 173 -3.78 5.36 6.88
N SER A 174 -3.38 4.30 7.58
CA SER A 174 -1.98 3.88 7.58
C SER A 174 -1.49 3.40 6.22
N GLN A 175 -2.32 2.77 5.40
CA GLN A 175 -1.94 2.39 4.03
C GLN A 175 -1.68 3.61 3.13
N VAL A 176 -2.38 4.73 3.34
CA VAL A 176 -2.18 5.96 2.53
C VAL A 176 -0.95 6.76 3.00
N GLN A 177 -0.58 6.67 4.28
CA GLN A 177 0.55 7.42 4.84
C GLN A 177 1.93 6.78 4.58
N TYR A 178 1.98 5.50 4.18
CA TYR A 178 3.22 4.72 4.01
C TYR A 178 3.32 4.12 2.60
#